data_AF-A0A0C3MCP1-F1
#
_entry.id   AF-A0A0C3MCP1-F1
#
_cell.length_a   1.000
_cell.length_b   1.000
_cell.length_c   1.000
_cell.angle_alpha   90.00
_cell.angle_beta   90.00
_cell.angle_gamma   90.00
#
_symmetry.space_group_name_H-M   'P 1'
#
loop_
_entity.id
_entity.type
_entity.pdbx_description
1 polymer ?
#
loop_
_entity_poly.entity_id
_entity_poly.type
_entity_poly.pdbx_seq_one_letter_code
_entity_poly.pdbx_strand_id
1 'polypeptide(L)'
;MSGGYFDRSTYAMREIANTIECDIARALKPEPEKIQEDYWTIYEKDSFGSYHSYKDFMSFGSYEDAESFLLRDKTIVKAGQKYADRRFFNDGVIFQSKKRNMSDTSDGEQIPVLYSIHHCYYDRYPDEADVLELSDETINAMKEAYRQIRIAEIYATRVDWMMSGDDSEESFRKRVKEDLAEFEKEYATKDWTYLDEDDE
;
A
#
# COMPACT_ATOMS: atom_id res chain seq x y z
N MET A 1 -30.37 9.71 34.31
CA MET A 1 -29.54 9.80 33.09
C MET A 1 -30.51 10.10 31.96
N SER A 2 -30.61 11.36 31.53
CA SER A 2 -31.34 11.70 30.31
C SER A 2 -30.49 11.19 29.15
N GLY A 3 -30.96 10.14 28.48
CA GLY A 3 -30.37 9.72 27.21
C GLY A 3 -30.65 10.81 26.18
N GLY A 4 -29.61 11.35 25.57
CA GLY A 4 -29.73 12.38 24.54
C GLY A 4 -30.59 11.91 23.37
N TYR A 5 -31.14 12.85 22.60
CA TYR A 5 -31.94 12.59 21.42
C TYR A 5 -31.18 11.78 20.34
N PHE A 6 -29.88 11.95 20.24
CA PHE A 6 -28.95 11.29 19.32
C PHE A 6 -27.94 10.36 20.03
N ASP A 7 -28.28 9.88 21.23
CA ASP A 7 -27.36 9.09 22.05
C ASP A 7 -26.70 7.96 21.23
N ARG A 8 -25.35 7.87 21.29
CA ARG A 8 -24.41 7.06 20.47
C ARG A 8 -23.93 7.63 19.13
N SER A 9 -24.68 8.44 18.39
CA SER A 9 -24.25 8.87 17.04
C SER A 9 -23.16 9.95 17.05
N THR A 10 -23.12 10.77 18.10
CA THR A 10 -22.09 11.80 18.31
C THR A 10 -20.72 11.18 18.63
N TYR A 11 -20.70 10.07 19.37
CA TYR A 11 -19.47 9.32 19.66
C TYR A 11 -18.80 8.77 18.40
N ALA A 12 -19.60 8.27 17.44
CA ALA A 12 -19.06 7.74 16.19
C ALA A 12 -18.34 8.81 15.34
N MET A 13 -18.81 10.06 15.33
CA MET A 13 -18.13 11.14 14.61
C MET A 13 -16.77 11.47 15.23
N ARG A 14 -16.70 11.46 16.57
CA ARG A 14 -15.43 11.67 17.29
C ARG A 14 -14.45 10.54 17.02
N GLU A 15 -14.90 9.29 17.07
CA GLU A 15 -14.04 8.12 16.76
C GLU A 15 -13.47 8.21 15.33
N ILE A 16 -14.30 8.55 14.34
CA ILE A 16 -13.82 8.73 12.96
C ILE A 16 -12.78 9.85 12.87
N ALA A 17 -13.02 10.98 13.54
CA ALA A 17 -12.06 12.08 13.55
C ALA A 17 -10.72 11.67 14.20
N ASN A 18 -10.76 10.94 15.32
CA ASN A 18 -9.58 10.42 15.98
C ASN A 18 -8.80 9.46 15.07
N THR A 19 -9.47 8.54 14.36
CA THR A 19 -8.79 7.65 13.41
C THR A 19 -8.10 8.42 12.28
N ILE A 20 -8.77 9.44 11.71
CA ILE A 20 -8.16 10.28 10.67
C ILE A 20 -6.94 11.01 11.22
N GLU A 21 -7.01 11.53 12.44
CA GLU A 21 -5.90 12.20 13.12
C GLU A 21 -4.70 11.25 13.29
N CYS A 22 -4.94 10.02 13.77
CA CYS A 22 -3.90 9.00 13.92
C CYS A 22 -3.26 8.60 12.59
N ASP A 23 -4.06 8.42 11.53
CA ASP A 23 -3.53 8.10 10.20
C ASP A 23 -2.69 9.24 9.61
N ILE A 24 -3.10 10.50 9.83
CA ILE A 24 -2.29 11.67 9.43
C ILE A 24 -0.95 11.66 10.18
N ALA A 25 -0.97 11.45 11.50
CA ALA A 25 0.25 11.41 12.30
C ALA A 25 1.17 10.25 11.89
N ARG A 26 0.59 9.07 11.59
CA ARG A 26 1.34 7.92 11.05
C ARG A 26 1.98 8.24 9.70
N ALA A 27 1.26 8.90 8.79
CA ALA A 27 1.80 9.29 7.49
C ALA A 27 2.88 10.38 7.57
N LEU A 28 2.86 11.20 8.63
CA LEU A 28 3.86 12.23 8.88
C LEU A 28 5.09 11.72 9.65
N LYS A 29 5.11 10.45 10.06
CA LYS A 29 6.30 9.84 10.67
C LYS A 29 7.47 9.89 9.68
N PRO A 30 8.71 10.10 10.16
CA PRO A 30 9.88 9.95 9.33
C PRO A 30 9.91 8.57 8.69
N GLU A 31 10.03 8.54 7.37
CA GLU A 31 10.15 7.28 6.63
C GLU A 31 11.45 6.56 7.03
N PRO A 32 11.40 5.25 7.34
CA PRO A 32 12.61 4.49 7.61
C PRO A 32 13.45 4.36 6.34
N GLU A 33 14.76 4.14 6.51
CA GLU A 33 15.64 3.89 5.37
C GLU A 33 15.17 2.64 4.60
N LYS A 34 14.98 2.80 3.28
CA LYS A 34 14.65 1.67 2.42
C LYS A 34 15.84 0.73 2.30
N ILE A 35 15.56 -0.56 2.35
CA ILE A 35 16.51 -1.62 2.05
C ILE A 35 16.54 -1.75 0.52
N GLN A 36 17.73 -1.55 -0.03
CA GLN A 36 17.99 -1.79 -1.43
C GLN A 36 18.16 -3.30 -1.64
N GLU A 37 17.26 -3.90 -2.41
CA GLU A 37 17.43 -5.28 -2.87
C GLU A 37 18.09 -5.30 -4.23
N ASP A 38 19.17 -6.06 -4.33
CA ASP A 38 19.91 -6.30 -5.56
C ASP A 38 20.17 -7.81 -5.66
N TYR A 39 19.41 -8.48 -6.53
CA TYR A 39 19.53 -9.91 -6.71
C TYR A 39 19.17 -10.33 -8.14
N TRP A 40 19.59 -11.53 -8.49
CA TRP A 40 19.28 -12.17 -9.75
C TRP A 40 18.26 -13.28 -9.53
N THR A 41 17.31 -13.47 -10.44
CA THR A 41 16.35 -14.58 -10.38
C THR A 41 16.18 -15.20 -11.75
N ILE A 42 15.62 -16.41 -11.79
CA ILE A 42 15.41 -17.16 -13.03
C ILE A 42 13.92 -17.23 -13.28
N TYR A 43 13.49 -16.83 -14.48
CA TYR A 43 12.13 -17.03 -14.93
C TYR A 43 12.06 -18.20 -15.91
N GLU A 44 10.98 -18.98 -15.81
CA GLU A 44 10.65 -20.06 -16.72
C GLU A 44 9.44 -19.65 -17.56
N LYS A 45 9.53 -19.96 -18.86
CA LYS A 45 8.43 -19.84 -19.81
C LYS A 45 8.15 -21.20 -20.43
N ASP A 46 7.14 -21.86 -19.92
CA ASP A 46 6.67 -23.18 -20.36
C ASP A 46 5.34 -23.13 -21.14
N SER A 47 4.76 -21.94 -21.32
CA SER A 47 3.68 -21.66 -22.25
C SER A 47 3.70 -20.19 -22.71
N PHE A 48 2.92 -19.84 -23.74
CA PHE A 48 2.84 -18.44 -24.18
C PHE A 48 2.23 -17.53 -23.10
N GLY A 49 1.27 -18.03 -22.33
CA GLY A 49 0.64 -17.31 -21.23
C GLY A 49 1.43 -17.35 -19.92
N SER A 50 2.42 -18.22 -19.77
CA SER A 50 3.17 -18.36 -18.52
C SER A 50 4.38 -17.43 -18.45
N TYR A 51 4.55 -16.80 -17.28
CA TYR A 51 5.74 -16.07 -16.89
C TYR A 51 5.82 -16.13 -15.36
N HIS A 52 6.67 -17.01 -14.84
CA HIS A 52 6.77 -17.23 -13.40
C HIS A 52 8.19 -17.59 -12.99
N SER A 53 8.49 -17.40 -11.71
CA SER A 53 9.78 -17.75 -11.13
C SER A 53 10.03 -19.25 -11.27
N TYR A 54 11.22 -19.62 -11.74
CA TYR A 54 11.65 -21.00 -11.76
C TYR A 54 11.89 -21.50 -10.33
N LYS A 55 11.11 -22.53 -9.90
CA LYS A 55 11.18 -23.16 -8.58
C LYS A 55 10.96 -22.19 -7.41
N ASP A 56 9.78 -21.59 -7.36
CA ASP A 56 9.22 -20.90 -6.19
C ASP A 56 10.15 -19.83 -5.57
N PHE A 57 10.43 -18.79 -6.36
CA PHE A 57 11.14 -17.57 -5.93
C PHE A 57 12.54 -17.79 -5.33
N MET A 58 13.45 -18.33 -6.14
CA MET A 58 14.88 -18.30 -5.83
C MET A 58 15.54 -16.98 -6.25
N SER A 59 16.41 -16.47 -5.38
CA SER A 59 17.29 -15.33 -5.62
C SER A 59 18.77 -15.74 -5.56
N PHE A 60 19.60 -15.02 -6.31
CA PHE A 60 21.03 -15.25 -6.45
C PHE A 60 21.78 -13.91 -6.27
N GLY A 61 22.96 -13.94 -5.66
CA GLY A 61 23.78 -12.74 -5.46
C GLY A 61 24.50 -12.26 -6.73
N SER A 62 24.55 -13.08 -7.78
CA SER A 62 25.19 -12.74 -9.06
C SER A 62 24.53 -13.46 -10.23
N TYR A 63 24.75 -12.93 -11.43
CA TYR A 63 24.34 -13.58 -12.68
C TYR A 63 25.00 -14.95 -12.82
N GLU A 64 26.30 -15.05 -12.49
CA GLU A 64 27.10 -16.26 -12.62
C GLU A 64 26.58 -17.38 -11.72
N ASP A 65 26.10 -17.06 -10.52
CA ASP A 65 25.48 -18.03 -9.61
C ASP A 65 24.15 -18.55 -10.15
N ALA A 66 23.31 -17.67 -10.70
CA ALA A 66 22.05 -18.03 -11.35
C ALA A 66 22.29 -18.91 -12.59
N GLU A 67 23.23 -18.52 -13.46
CA GLU A 67 23.63 -19.31 -14.63
C GLU A 67 24.16 -20.69 -14.21
N SER A 68 25.07 -20.71 -13.23
CA SER A 68 25.65 -21.95 -12.72
C SER A 68 24.60 -22.88 -12.12
N PHE A 69 23.63 -22.33 -11.38
CA PHE A 69 22.52 -23.10 -10.83
C PHE A 69 21.66 -23.72 -11.92
N LEU A 70 21.29 -22.94 -12.92
CA LEU A 70 20.44 -23.39 -14.03
C LEU A 70 21.12 -24.49 -14.84
N LEU A 71 22.43 -24.35 -15.12
CA LEU A 71 23.23 -25.31 -15.88
C LEU A 71 23.57 -26.60 -15.11
N ARG A 72 23.24 -26.70 -13.81
CA ARG A 72 23.30 -28.00 -13.09
C ARG A 72 22.35 -29.02 -13.71
N ASP A 73 21.23 -28.55 -14.24
CA ASP A 73 20.36 -29.39 -15.07
C ASP A 73 20.95 -29.50 -16.48
N LYS A 74 21.56 -30.66 -16.77
CA LYS A 74 22.18 -30.96 -18.08
C LYS A 74 21.18 -30.97 -19.23
N THR A 75 19.87 -30.97 -18.95
CA THR A 75 18.83 -30.82 -19.97
C THR A 75 18.64 -29.37 -20.40
N ILE A 76 19.20 -28.39 -19.68
CA ILE A 76 19.15 -26.97 -20.01
C ILE A 76 20.47 -26.54 -20.65
N VAL A 77 20.40 -25.76 -21.72
CA VAL A 77 21.56 -25.22 -22.45
C VAL A 77 21.32 -23.79 -22.90
N LYS A 78 22.39 -23.08 -23.29
CA LYS A 78 22.27 -21.75 -23.92
C LYS A 78 21.34 -21.83 -25.13
N ALA A 79 20.43 -20.87 -25.21
CA ALA A 79 19.43 -20.81 -26.26
C ALA A 79 20.10 -20.55 -27.62
N GLY A 80 19.58 -21.17 -28.67
CA GLY A 80 20.00 -20.83 -30.03
C GLY A 80 19.58 -19.41 -30.42
N GLN A 81 20.33 -18.76 -31.31
CA GLN A 81 20.10 -17.37 -31.75
C GLN A 81 18.64 -17.09 -32.14
N LYS A 82 17.99 -18.07 -32.80
CA LYS A 82 16.58 -17.98 -33.24
C LYS A 82 15.57 -17.70 -32.10
N TYR A 83 15.91 -18.02 -30.86
CA TYR A 83 15.07 -17.72 -29.69
C TYR A 83 15.53 -16.47 -28.94
N ALA A 84 16.84 -16.19 -28.94
CA ALA A 84 17.39 -14.96 -28.36
C ALA A 84 16.81 -13.70 -29.03
N ASP A 85 16.57 -13.75 -30.35
CA ASP A 85 16.00 -12.62 -31.11
C ASP A 85 14.47 -12.50 -30.99
N ARG A 86 13.79 -13.49 -30.39
CA ARG A 86 12.35 -13.45 -30.15
C ARG A 86 12.07 -12.82 -28.77
N ARG A 87 11.17 -11.83 -28.71
CA ARG A 87 10.76 -11.14 -27.47
C ARG A 87 9.84 -12.00 -26.59
N PHE A 88 10.35 -13.11 -26.07
CA PHE A 88 9.64 -13.92 -25.07
C PHE A 88 9.80 -13.38 -23.64
N PHE A 89 10.90 -12.67 -23.40
CA PHE A 89 11.22 -11.99 -22.14
C PHE A 89 11.71 -10.58 -22.43
N ASN A 90 11.54 -9.66 -21.48
CA ASN A 90 12.08 -8.30 -21.60
C ASN A 90 13.61 -8.30 -21.60
N ASP A 91 14.22 -9.12 -20.75
CA ASP A 91 15.68 -9.24 -20.62
C ASP A 91 16.29 -10.25 -21.61
N GLY A 92 15.46 -10.77 -22.52
CA GLY A 92 15.86 -11.72 -23.55
C GLY A 92 15.88 -13.17 -23.07
N VAL A 93 15.93 -14.08 -24.03
CA VAL A 93 16.02 -15.53 -23.79
C VAL A 93 17.49 -15.93 -23.73
N ILE A 94 17.90 -16.55 -22.62
CA ILE A 94 19.31 -16.94 -22.42
C ILE A 94 19.48 -18.46 -22.52
N PHE A 95 18.52 -19.24 -22.01
CA PHE A 95 18.59 -20.71 -22.01
C PHE A 95 17.31 -21.36 -22.52
N GLN A 96 17.44 -22.62 -22.92
CA GLN A 96 16.35 -23.46 -23.39
C GLN A 96 16.49 -24.90 -22.87
N SER A 97 15.36 -25.59 -22.71
CA SER A 97 15.34 -27.02 -22.44
C SER A 97 15.62 -27.83 -23.72
N LYS A 98 16.30 -28.97 -23.57
CA LYS A 98 16.45 -30.02 -24.58
C LYS A 98 15.35 -31.07 -24.51
N LYS A 99 14.61 -31.13 -23.40
CA LYS A 99 13.68 -32.21 -23.09
C LYS A 99 12.23 -31.74 -23.02
N ARG A 100 12.00 -30.53 -22.53
CA ARG A 100 10.66 -29.95 -22.36
C ARG A 100 10.35 -28.99 -23.50
N ASN A 101 9.14 -29.09 -24.03
CA ASN A 101 8.54 -28.12 -24.94
C ASN A 101 7.38 -27.42 -24.24
N MET A 102 7.03 -26.23 -24.74
CA MET A 102 5.90 -25.46 -24.24
C MET A 102 4.57 -26.18 -24.51
N SER A 103 3.60 -26.07 -23.59
CA SER A 103 2.30 -26.76 -23.68
C SER A 103 1.32 -26.15 -24.69
N ASP A 104 1.44 -24.85 -24.98
CA ASP A 104 0.43 -24.07 -25.72
C ASP A 104 0.94 -23.56 -27.07
N THR A 105 1.66 -24.40 -27.81
CA THR A 105 2.20 -24.06 -29.14
C THR A 105 1.23 -24.46 -30.25
N SER A 106 1.14 -23.67 -31.33
CA SER A 106 0.29 -24.00 -32.49
C SER A 106 0.70 -25.34 -33.10
N ASP A 107 -0.27 -26.11 -33.62
CA ASP A 107 -0.08 -27.45 -34.17
C ASP A 107 1.14 -27.53 -35.11
N GLY A 108 2.25 -28.05 -34.59
CA GLY A 108 3.50 -28.30 -35.31
C GLY A 108 4.73 -27.51 -34.83
N GLU A 109 4.59 -26.41 -34.10
CA GLU A 109 5.75 -25.65 -33.61
C GLU A 109 6.23 -26.18 -32.25
N GLN A 110 7.29 -26.98 -32.24
CA GLN A 110 7.92 -27.39 -30.97
C GLN A 110 8.87 -26.30 -30.48
N ILE A 111 8.37 -25.40 -29.64
CA ILE A 111 9.18 -24.41 -28.92
C ILE A 111 9.65 -25.05 -27.60
N PRO A 112 10.96 -25.12 -27.32
CA PRO A 112 11.46 -25.60 -26.04
C PRO A 112 11.02 -24.67 -24.92
N VAL A 113 10.92 -25.19 -23.70
CA VAL A 113 10.78 -24.33 -22.52
C VAL A 113 11.99 -23.40 -22.43
N LEU A 114 11.74 -22.11 -22.21
CA LEU A 114 12.75 -21.05 -22.24
C LEU A 114 12.99 -20.51 -20.84
N TYR A 115 14.22 -20.04 -20.61
CA TYR A 115 14.63 -19.43 -19.35
C TYR A 115 15.38 -18.12 -19.60
N SER A 116 15.16 -17.19 -18.70
CA SER A 116 15.86 -15.91 -18.61
C SER A 116 16.39 -15.71 -17.20
N ILE A 117 17.50 -15.01 -17.09
CA ILE A 117 18.04 -14.54 -15.82
C ILE A 117 17.72 -13.06 -15.75
N HIS A 118 16.96 -12.67 -14.75
CA HIS A 118 16.46 -11.32 -14.55
C HIS A 118 17.21 -10.67 -13.40
N HIS A 119 17.64 -9.43 -13.61
CA HIS A 119 18.22 -8.60 -12.56
C HIS A 119 17.10 -7.83 -11.87
N CYS A 120 16.87 -8.13 -10.60
CA CYS A 120 15.88 -7.46 -9.77
C CYS A 120 16.59 -6.43 -8.90
N TYR A 121 16.27 -5.16 -9.13
CA TYR A 121 16.71 -4.04 -8.32
C TYR A 121 15.50 -3.22 -7.92
N TYR A 122 15.20 -3.15 -6.61
CA TYR A 122 14.18 -2.25 -6.10
C TYR A 122 14.40 -1.94 -4.62
N ASP A 123 13.99 -0.74 -4.24
CA ASP A 123 14.00 -0.28 -2.86
C ASP A 123 12.69 -0.70 -2.18
N ARG A 124 12.78 -1.32 -1.01
CA ARG A 124 11.61 -1.65 -0.17
C ARG A 124 11.82 -1.21 1.26
N TYR A 125 10.74 -0.91 1.97
CA TYR A 125 10.84 -0.72 3.42
C TYR A 125 11.17 -2.05 4.11
N PRO A 126 11.79 -2.01 5.31
CA PRO A 126 11.92 -3.17 6.17
C PRO A 126 10.56 -3.83 6.41
N ASP A 127 10.51 -5.17 6.50
CA ASP A 127 9.25 -5.91 6.63
C ASP A 127 8.44 -5.53 7.90
N GLU A 128 9.12 -5.05 8.94
CA GLU A 128 8.50 -4.59 10.20
C GLU A 128 8.08 -3.10 10.18
N ALA A 129 8.34 -2.38 9.09
CA ALA A 129 8.06 -0.96 9.01
C ALA A 129 6.57 -0.69 8.74
N ASP A 130 5.89 -0.05 9.70
CA ASP A 130 4.53 0.49 9.52
C ASP A 130 4.61 1.86 8.83
N VAL A 131 4.73 1.84 7.50
CA VAL A 131 4.83 3.06 6.67
C VAL A 131 3.52 3.28 5.92
N LEU A 132 2.88 4.43 6.20
CA LEU A 132 1.75 4.92 5.44
C LEU A 132 2.20 6.05 4.50
N GLU A 133 2.69 5.69 3.31
CA GLU A 133 3.11 6.67 2.30
C GLU A 133 1.89 7.40 1.73
N LEU A 134 1.71 8.68 2.09
CA LEU A 134 0.69 9.56 1.52
C LEU A 134 1.33 10.82 0.95
N SER A 135 0.76 11.31 -0.16
CA SER A 135 1.16 12.61 -0.69
C SER A 135 0.72 13.75 0.22
N ASP A 136 1.44 14.87 0.19
CA ASP A 136 1.05 16.10 0.89
C ASP A 136 -0.38 16.55 0.52
N GLU A 137 -0.79 16.36 -0.75
CA GLU A 137 -2.13 16.68 -1.21
C GLU A 137 -3.19 15.80 -0.52
N THR A 138 -2.93 14.50 -0.41
CA THR A 138 -3.80 13.54 0.29
C THR A 138 -3.87 13.88 1.79
N ILE A 139 -2.73 14.16 2.42
CA ILE A 139 -2.68 14.54 3.85
C ILE A 139 -3.50 15.81 4.10
N ASN A 140 -3.38 16.82 3.24
CA ASN A 140 -4.18 18.05 3.36
C ASN A 140 -5.68 17.79 3.16
N ALA A 141 -6.06 16.91 2.23
CA ALA A 141 -7.45 16.49 2.07
C ALA A 141 -7.99 15.77 3.31
N MET A 142 -7.16 14.92 3.96
CA MET A 142 -7.52 14.26 5.21
C MET A 142 -7.67 15.26 6.37
N LYS A 143 -6.79 16.27 6.47
CA LYS A 143 -6.92 17.36 7.45
C LYS A 143 -8.22 18.14 7.28
N GLU A 144 -8.67 18.35 6.04
CA GLU A 144 -9.97 18.98 5.77
C GLU A 144 -11.13 18.04 6.11
N ALA A 145 -11.02 16.75 5.81
CA ALA A 145 -12.02 15.76 6.20
C ALA A 145 -12.20 15.70 7.73
N TYR A 146 -11.10 15.67 8.49
CA TYR A 146 -11.10 15.79 9.94
C TYR A 146 -11.87 17.03 10.39
N ARG A 147 -11.55 18.19 9.80
CA ARG A 147 -12.18 19.46 10.13
C ARG A 147 -13.69 19.42 9.94
N GLN A 148 -14.16 18.91 8.80
CA GLN A 148 -15.59 18.80 8.49
C GLN A 148 -16.32 17.86 9.47
N ILE A 149 -15.69 16.75 9.86
CA ILE A 149 -16.28 15.79 10.80
C ILE A 149 -16.38 16.39 12.20
N ARG A 150 -15.36 17.09 12.69
CA ARG A 150 -15.41 17.79 13.99
C ARG A 150 -16.46 18.91 13.99
N ILE A 151 -16.59 19.66 12.88
CA ILE A 151 -17.67 20.64 12.72
C ILE A 151 -19.05 19.95 12.80
N ALA A 152 -19.22 18.83 12.11
CA ALA A 152 -20.46 18.05 12.15
C ALA A 152 -20.77 17.52 13.56
N GLU A 153 -19.76 17.04 14.28
CA GLU A 153 -19.85 16.58 15.67
C GLU A 153 -20.35 17.69 16.60
N ILE A 154 -19.79 18.90 16.49
CA ILE A 154 -20.21 20.07 17.28
C ILE A 154 -21.68 20.40 16.99
N TYR A 155 -22.07 20.47 15.72
CA TYR A 155 -23.46 20.73 15.35
C TYR A 155 -24.40 19.64 15.87
N ALA A 156 -24.06 18.36 15.68
CA ALA A 156 -24.87 17.24 16.14
C ALA A 156 -25.07 17.28 17.66
N THR A 157 -24.00 17.53 18.43
CA THR A 157 -24.04 17.65 19.89
C THR A 157 -24.90 18.82 20.34
N ARG A 158 -24.79 19.98 19.68
CA ARG A 158 -25.59 21.17 20.05
C ARG A 158 -27.07 21.01 19.71
N VAL A 159 -27.39 20.38 18.59
CA VAL A 159 -28.78 20.03 18.26
C VAL A 159 -29.32 18.99 19.25
N ASP A 160 -28.52 18.00 19.65
CA ASP A 160 -28.89 16.99 20.65
C ASP A 160 -29.37 17.62 21.96
N TRP A 161 -28.57 18.54 22.51
CA TRP A 161 -28.87 19.20 23.77
C TRP A 161 -30.11 20.07 23.67
N MET A 162 -30.31 20.77 22.54
CA MET A 162 -31.50 21.58 22.31
C MET A 162 -32.76 20.70 22.26
N MET A 163 -32.71 19.58 21.54
CA MET A 163 -33.85 18.67 21.40
C MET A 163 -34.15 17.87 22.67
N SER A 164 -33.13 17.64 23.50
CA SER A 164 -33.25 17.02 24.83
C SER A 164 -33.77 17.99 25.90
N GLY A 165 -33.85 19.29 25.60
CA GLY A 165 -34.29 20.34 26.51
C GLY A 165 -33.20 20.86 27.45
N ASP A 166 -31.94 20.46 27.25
CA ASP A 166 -30.78 20.97 27.98
C ASP A 166 -30.34 22.35 27.48
N ASP A 167 -30.66 22.68 26.22
CA ASP A 167 -30.44 23.99 25.61
C ASP A 167 -31.77 24.63 25.12
N SER A 168 -31.90 25.94 25.31
CA SER A 168 -32.90 26.75 24.61
C SER A 168 -32.42 27.10 23.21
N GLU A 169 -33.31 27.58 22.33
CA GLU A 169 -32.90 28.07 21.00
C GLU A 169 -31.84 29.19 21.07
N GLU A 170 -31.92 30.06 22.07
CA GLU A 170 -30.95 31.14 22.27
C GLU A 170 -29.59 30.58 22.70
N SER A 171 -29.59 29.66 23.66
CA SER A 171 -28.38 28.97 24.12
C SER A 171 -27.72 28.21 22.97
N PHE A 172 -28.49 27.47 22.17
CA PHE A 172 -28.00 26.78 20.98
C PHE A 172 -27.28 27.73 20.03
N ARG A 173 -27.94 28.82 19.61
CA ARG A 173 -27.37 29.80 18.64
C ARG A 173 -26.10 30.47 19.16
N LYS A 174 -26.00 30.68 20.47
CA LYS A 174 -24.81 31.26 21.11
C LYS A 174 -23.67 30.23 21.18
N ARG A 175 -23.92 29.08 21.81
CA ARG A 175 -22.89 28.08 22.11
C ARG A 175 -22.31 27.44 20.85
N VAL A 176 -23.13 27.18 19.82
CA VAL A 176 -22.61 26.61 18.57
C VAL A 176 -21.57 27.53 17.92
N LYS A 177 -21.72 28.86 18.02
CA LYS A 177 -20.73 29.81 17.50
C LYS A 177 -19.46 29.85 18.36
N GLU A 178 -19.62 29.76 19.67
CA GLU A 178 -18.51 29.74 20.63
C GLU A 178 -17.65 28.49 20.41
N ASP A 179 -18.27 27.30 20.37
CA ASP A 179 -17.60 26.03 20.14
C ASP A 179 -16.90 25.97 18.78
N LEU A 180 -17.54 26.41 17.70
CA LEU A 180 -16.92 26.45 16.37
C LEU A 180 -15.70 27.38 16.37
N ALA A 181 -15.78 28.53 17.05
CA ALA A 181 -14.66 29.46 17.13
C ALA A 181 -13.53 28.93 18.02
N GLU A 182 -13.83 28.14 19.04
CA GLU A 182 -12.84 27.42 19.85
C GLU A 182 -12.16 26.34 19.03
N PHE A 183 -12.93 25.50 18.34
CA PHE A 183 -12.42 24.44 17.48
C PHE A 183 -11.52 24.96 16.35
N GLU A 184 -11.89 26.05 15.68
CA GLU A 184 -11.05 26.61 14.61
C GLU A 184 -9.70 27.11 15.15
N LYS A 185 -9.63 27.57 16.41
CA LYS A 185 -8.35 27.92 17.06
C LYS A 185 -7.53 26.67 17.37
N GLU A 186 -8.17 25.64 17.94
CA GLU A 186 -7.55 24.34 18.20
C GLU A 186 -6.94 23.78 16.91
N TYR A 187 -7.76 23.68 15.86
CA TYR A 187 -7.38 23.18 14.54
C TYR A 187 -6.20 23.93 13.93
N ALA A 188 -6.20 25.27 14.02
CA ALA A 188 -5.12 26.10 13.47
C ALA A 188 -3.77 25.90 14.19
N THR A 189 -3.79 25.52 15.47
CA THR A 189 -2.58 25.28 16.28
C THR A 189 -2.27 23.81 16.49
N LYS A 190 -3.02 22.91 15.86
CA LYS A 190 -2.94 21.48 16.10
C LYS A 190 -1.61 20.89 15.62
N ASP A 191 -0.98 20.11 16.48
CA ASP A 191 0.16 19.28 16.10
C ASP A 191 -0.36 17.99 15.48
N TRP A 192 -0.06 17.81 14.18
CA TRP A 192 -0.51 16.65 13.40
C TRP A 192 0.46 15.47 13.46
N THR A 193 1.59 15.61 14.15
CA THR A 193 2.62 14.56 14.24
C THR A 193 2.49 13.70 15.51
N TYR A 194 1.64 14.13 16.44
CA TYR A 194 1.44 13.46 17.71
C TYR A 194 0.54 12.23 17.55
N LEU A 195 0.96 11.11 18.13
CA LEU A 195 0.16 9.91 18.30
C LEU A 195 -0.10 9.71 19.78
N ASP A 196 -1.36 9.62 20.18
CA ASP A 196 -1.71 9.06 21.49
C ASP A 196 -1.45 7.55 21.41
N GLU A 197 -0.36 7.09 22.04
CA GLU A 197 0.03 5.67 22.10
C GLU A 197 -0.86 4.82 23.04
N ASP A 198 -1.91 5.41 23.63
CA ASP A 198 -2.75 4.80 24.66
C ASP A 198 -4.02 4.09 24.13
N ASP A 199 -4.22 4.02 22.81
CA ASP A 199 -5.38 3.36 22.17
C ASP A 199 -5.02 1.98 21.52
N GLU A 200 -4.16 1.17 22.18
CA GLU A 200 -4.02 -0.28 21.93
C GLU A 200 -4.57 -1.16 23.07
#